data_AF-A0A6P2CPZ2-F1
#
_entry.id   AF-A0A6P2CPZ2-F1
#
_cell.length_a   1.000
_cell.length_b   1.000
_cell.length_c   1.000
_cell.angle_alpha   90.00
_cell.angle_beta   90.00
_cell.angle_gamma   90.00
#
_symmetry.space_group_name_H-M   'P 1'
#
loop_
_entity.id
_entity.type
_entity.pdbx_description
1 polymer ?
#
loop_
_entity_poly.entity_id
_entity_poly.type
_entity_poly.pdbx_seq_one_letter_code
_entity_poly.pdbx_strand_id
1 'polypeptide(L)'
;MIDWPTVFEHATPNRGATEAEIAEFVATFGAPLTRAEVARVNGTQCNPWLPTDPQHATWEPFDSAAWVMPADRPIPPSYLSFIRYSDGGRFSNGMRLFQMAGTELRSFLIVYHVPQYMPLAVPFAFTDSGGMYLFDMREPPDTSGEYPIICAGAGALDFDPHESPRIASNFLEACCGRFNVERLQFGRVVLTADQWETCTDLKPMLDGREGYDRKLRLFACACARRVWHLMPGEHFWRAIETAEQFADGKVTDEACQGLKKKCESMNTQNGWSTAAAAATHCLSTDAVEAAWSGAQNAAGSESSTDRGEGPKWEAARAKQVDLLREIFGNPFRPIHVDPLWLKWNNGTVPQIADRIYQTNNFGDLLVLADALEEAGCTDAETLAHLRGQSEHVRGCWALDLLRTASA
;
A
#
# COMPACT_ATOMS: atom_id res chain seq x y z
N MET A 1 25.98 24.01 -2.54
CA MET A 1 24.80 24.77 -2.99
C MET A 1 24.01 23.83 -3.88
N ILE A 2 22.70 23.68 -3.64
CA ILE A 2 21.86 22.73 -4.38
C ILE A 2 21.48 23.34 -5.73
N ASP A 3 21.64 22.60 -6.81
CA ASP A 3 21.27 23.03 -8.17
C ASP A 3 19.81 22.67 -8.46
N TRP A 4 18.88 23.43 -7.86
CA TRP A 4 17.44 23.18 -7.92
C TRP A 4 16.83 22.96 -9.32
N PRO A 5 17.25 23.68 -10.37
CA PRO A 5 16.84 23.39 -11.75
C PRO A 5 17.06 21.95 -12.22
N THR A 6 18.01 21.22 -11.62
CA THR A 6 18.32 19.83 -11.99
C THR A 6 17.67 18.79 -11.08
N VAL A 7 17.10 19.22 -9.95
CA VAL A 7 16.51 18.31 -8.95
C VAL A 7 15.19 17.74 -9.46
N PHE A 8 14.40 18.50 -10.22
CA PHE A 8 13.06 18.11 -10.67
C PHE A 8 12.98 17.83 -12.17
N GLU A 9 12.31 16.75 -12.56
CA GLU A 9 12.01 16.41 -13.95
C GLU A 9 11.05 17.42 -14.59
N HIS A 10 10.06 17.88 -13.82
CA HIS A 10 9.15 18.94 -14.23
C HIS A 10 9.05 20.00 -13.14
N ALA A 11 9.14 21.27 -13.53
CA ALA A 11 9.12 22.40 -12.62
C ALA A 11 8.39 23.59 -13.24
N THR A 12 7.47 24.17 -12.50
CA THR A 12 6.90 25.50 -12.76
C THR A 12 7.15 26.36 -11.52
N PRO A 13 8.37 26.91 -11.39
CA PRO A 13 8.76 27.70 -10.24
C PRO A 13 8.07 29.07 -10.23
N ASN A 14 7.67 29.52 -9.04
CA ASN A 14 7.37 30.92 -8.77
C ASN A 14 8.65 31.74 -8.64
N ARG A 15 8.50 33.08 -8.55
CA ARG A 15 9.61 34.00 -8.22
C ARG A 15 10.25 33.54 -6.90
N GLY A 16 11.58 33.45 -6.85
CA GLY A 16 12.29 33.24 -5.60
C GLY A 16 12.09 34.39 -4.60
N ALA A 17 12.12 34.05 -3.32
CA ALA A 17 12.07 35.00 -2.22
C ALA A 17 13.39 35.76 -2.10
N THR A 18 13.31 37.05 -1.81
CA THR A 18 14.46 37.89 -1.50
C THR A 18 14.97 37.62 -0.09
N GLU A 19 16.22 37.97 0.22
CA GLU A 19 16.76 37.80 1.58
C GLU A 19 15.96 38.56 2.65
N ALA A 20 15.33 39.68 2.29
CA ALA A 20 14.46 40.43 3.20
C ALA A 20 13.17 39.66 3.52
N GLU A 21 12.52 39.08 2.51
CA GLU A 21 11.31 38.25 2.67
C GLU A 21 11.64 36.98 3.48
N ILE A 22 12.80 36.36 3.23
CA ILE A 22 13.27 35.19 4.00
C ILE A 22 13.54 35.57 5.45
N ALA A 23 14.16 36.72 5.72
CA ALA A 23 14.44 37.17 7.08
C ALA A 23 13.13 37.43 7.86
N GLU A 24 12.15 38.06 7.22
CA GLU A 24 10.82 38.29 7.81
C GLU A 24 10.08 36.97 8.06
N PHE A 25 10.10 36.05 7.08
CA PHE A 25 9.53 34.72 7.22
C PHE A 25 10.13 33.96 8.41
N VAL A 26 11.46 33.88 8.50
CA VAL A 26 12.15 33.18 9.61
C VAL A 26 11.84 33.82 10.95
N ALA A 27 11.73 35.16 11.03
CA ALA A 27 11.44 35.87 12.27
C ALA A 27 9.99 35.67 12.76
N THR A 28 9.04 35.41 11.86
CA THR A 28 7.60 35.40 12.16
C THR A 28 6.96 34.01 12.14
N PHE A 29 7.55 33.06 11.41
CA PHE A 29 6.98 31.73 11.17
C PHE A 29 6.53 31.01 12.45
N GLY A 30 7.44 30.86 13.41
CA GLY A 30 7.20 30.12 14.65
C GLY A 30 6.58 30.93 15.78
N ALA A 31 6.27 32.22 15.57
CA ALA A 31 5.74 33.07 16.64
C ALA A 31 4.38 32.55 17.16
N PRO A 32 4.05 32.75 18.45
CA PRO A 32 2.71 32.46 18.97
C PRO A 32 1.61 33.11 18.13
N LEU A 33 0.41 32.52 18.12
CA LEU A 33 -0.72 33.11 17.42
C LEU A 33 -1.04 34.50 17.98
N THR A 34 -1.28 35.44 17.08
CA THR A 34 -1.82 36.75 17.44
C THR A 34 -3.27 36.62 17.91
N ARG A 35 -3.78 37.59 18.67
CA ARG A 35 -5.19 37.61 19.10
C ARG A 35 -6.17 37.54 17.93
N ALA A 36 -5.82 38.13 16.79
CA ALA A 36 -6.64 38.10 15.58
C ALA A 36 -6.65 36.70 14.94
N GLU A 37 -5.51 36.01 14.89
CA GLU A 37 -5.44 34.63 14.40
C GLU A 37 -6.24 33.68 15.29
N VAL A 38 -6.11 33.79 16.62
CA VAL A 38 -6.89 32.99 17.58
C VAL A 38 -8.38 33.23 17.39
N ALA A 39 -8.82 34.49 17.34
CA ALA A 39 -10.23 34.83 17.16
C ALA A 39 -10.79 34.29 15.83
N ARG A 40 -9.99 34.33 14.76
CA ARG A 40 -10.37 33.79 13.45
C ARG A 40 -10.57 32.27 13.53
N VAL A 41 -9.58 31.53 14.03
CA VAL A 41 -9.65 30.05 14.12
C VAL A 41 -10.79 29.62 15.02
N ASN A 42 -10.90 30.18 16.23
CA ASN A 42 -11.94 29.81 17.19
C ASN A 42 -13.35 30.18 16.66
N GLY A 43 -13.47 31.24 15.87
CA GLY A 43 -14.75 31.69 15.30
C GLY A 43 -15.25 30.89 14.10
N THR A 44 -14.41 30.09 13.44
CA THR A 44 -14.79 29.31 12.24
C THR A 44 -15.13 27.84 12.53
N GLN A 45 -14.98 27.39 13.77
CA GLN A 45 -15.26 26.00 14.14
C GLN A 45 -16.76 25.71 14.10
N CYS A 46 -17.12 24.57 13.50
CA CYS A 46 -18.47 24.05 13.48
C CYS A 46 -18.48 22.57 13.86
N ASN A 47 -19.57 22.11 14.44
CA ASN A 47 -19.75 20.70 14.75
C ASN A 47 -19.80 19.90 13.43
N PRO A 48 -18.86 18.98 13.19
CA PRO A 48 -18.82 18.21 11.94
C PRO A 48 -19.89 17.12 11.89
N TRP A 49 -20.47 16.76 13.03
CA TRP A 49 -21.44 15.68 13.15
C TRP A 49 -22.85 16.17 12.81
N LEU A 50 -23.69 15.27 12.31
CA LEU A 50 -25.12 15.56 12.14
C LEU A 50 -25.83 15.50 13.50
N PRO A 51 -26.92 16.24 13.73
CA PRO A 51 -27.66 16.18 15.00
C PRO A 51 -28.13 14.78 15.43
N THR A 52 -28.22 13.84 14.47
CA THR A 52 -28.59 12.44 14.70
C THR A 52 -27.41 11.55 15.10
N ASP A 53 -26.17 12.03 14.96
CA ASP A 53 -24.97 11.29 15.29
C ASP A 53 -24.71 11.36 16.81
N PRO A 54 -24.43 10.23 17.49
CA PRO A 54 -24.10 10.22 18.92
C PRO A 54 -22.96 11.18 19.31
N GLN A 55 -22.01 11.45 18.41
CA GLN A 55 -20.87 12.32 18.66
C GLN A 55 -21.20 13.82 18.59
N HIS A 56 -22.39 14.18 18.06
CA HIS A 56 -22.82 15.58 17.97
C HIS A 56 -22.97 16.23 19.34
N ALA A 57 -23.49 15.49 20.34
CA ALA A 57 -23.72 16.02 21.69
C ALA A 57 -22.43 16.18 22.51
N THR A 58 -21.36 15.50 22.12
CA THR A 58 -20.07 15.48 22.83
C THR A 58 -18.99 16.31 22.13
N TRP A 59 -19.32 16.94 21.00
CA TRP A 59 -18.37 17.78 20.29
C TRP A 59 -18.15 19.10 21.04
N GLU A 60 -16.89 19.41 21.32
CA GLU A 60 -16.46 20.68 21.90
C GLU A 60 -15.44 21.34 20.97
N PRO A 61 -15.54 22.66 20.73
CA PRO A 61 -14.53 23.39 19.99
C PRO A 61 -13.23 23.44 20.79
N PHE A 62 -12.10 23.38 20.10
CA PHE A 62 -10.78 23.55 20.73
C PHE A 62 -10.43 25.03 20.86
N ASP A 63 -9.50 25.34 21.76
CA ASP A 63 -8.92 26.69 21.89
C ASP A 63 -7.55 26.77 21.22
N SER A 64 -7.47 27.47 20.09
CA SER A 64 -6.22 27.69 19.35
C SER A 64 -5.19 28.56 20.09
N ALA A 65 -5.57 29.24 21.17
CA ALA A 65 -4.61 29.96 22.01
C ALA A 65 -3.59 29.03 22.70
N ALA A 66 -3.92 27.74 22.84
CA ALA A 66 -3.07 26.73 23.45
C ALA A 66 -2.11 26.04 22.45
N TRP A 67 -2.15 26.41 21.16
CA TRP A 67 -1.35 25.74 20.14
C TRP A 67 0.15 25.96 20.33
N VAL A 68 0.90 24.86 20.19
CA VAL A 68 2.36 24.86 20.24
C VAL A 68 2.91 25.20 18.86
N MET A 69 3.47 26.39 18.74
CA MET A 69 4.11 26.87 17.51
C MET A 69 5.62 26.55 17.55
N PRO A 70 6.25 26.27 16.40
CA PRO A 70 7.66 25.89 16.29
C PRO A 70 8.61 27.09 16.45
N ALA A 71 8.49 27.86 17.54
CA ALA A 71 9.24 29.10 17.79
C ALA A 71 10.75 28.87 17.98
N ASP A 72 11.13 27.72 18.53
CA ASP A 72 12.50 27.31 18.84
C ASP A 72 13.09 26.35 17.79
N ARG A 73 12.37 26.09 16.70
CA ARG A 73 12.79 25.20 15.61
C ARG A 73 13.26 26.02 14.42
N PRO A 74 14.56 25.97 14.05
CA PRO A 74 15.04 26.67 12.86
C PRO A 74 14.42 26.07 11.59
N ILE A 75 14.19 26.90 10.58
CA ILE A 75 13.81 26.44 9.23
C ILE A 75 15.01 25.69 8.60
N PRO A 76 14.79 24.53 7.94
CA PRO A 76 15.86 23.77 7.31
C PRO A 76 16.69 24.57 6.31
N PRO A 77 18.03 24.51 6.34
CA PRO A 77 18.89 25.20 5.38
C PRO A 77 18.60 24.85 3.93
N SER A 78 18.25 23.59 3.63
CA SER A 78 17.87 23.17 2.28
C SER A 78 16.56 23.82 1.83
N TYR A 79 15.56 23.95 2.70
CA TYR A 79 14.31 24.64 2.39
C TYR A 79 14.53 26.15 2.20
N LEU A 80 15.37 26.79 3.03
CA LEU A 80 15.80 28.17 2.82
C LEU A 80 16.53 28.36 1.49
N SER A 81 17.33 27.37 1.06
CA SER A 81 17.95 27.39 -0.27
C SER A 81 16.92 27.23 -1.39
N PHE A 82 15.86 26.47 -1.17
CA PHE A 82 14.79 26.25 -2.14
C PHE A 82 13.93 27.50 -2.33
N ILE A 83 13.47 28.16 -1.26
CA ILE A 83 12.61 29.34 -1.39
C ILE A 83 13.33 30.53 -2.07
N ARG A 84 14.66 30.60 -1.98
CA ARG A 84 15.47 31.53 -2.79
C ARG A 84 15.39 31.24 -4.29
N TYR A 85 15.29 29.97 -4.65
CA TYR A 85 15.09 29.54 -6.02
C TYR A 85 13.62 29.73 -6.43
N SER A 86 12.67 29.35 -5.57
CA SER A 86 11.24 29.42 -5.85
C SER A 86 10.38 29.55 -4.60
N ASP A 87 9.67 30.68 -4.47
CA ASP A 87 8.73 30.92 -3.36
C ASP A 87 7.38 30.27 -3.67
N GLY A 88 7.32 28.95 -3.47
CA GLY A 88 6.23 28.07 -3.88
C GLY A 88 6.30 27.65 -5.35
N GLY A 89 5.25 27.00 -5.85
CA GLY A 89 5.17 26.54 -7.24
C GLY A 89 4.78 25.07 -7.35
N ARG A 90 4.90 24.49 -8.55
CA ARG A 90 4.61 23.06 -8.78
C ARG A 90 5.81 22.33 -9.33
N PHE A 91 6.10 21.17 -8.76
CA PHE A 91 7.29 20.38 -9.08
C PHE A 91 6.95 18.90 -9.09
N SER A 92 7.66 18.12 -9.89
CA SER A 92 7.55 16.67 -9.84
C SER A 92 8.81 15.93 -10.27
N ASN A 93 8.88 14.69 -9.78
CA ASN A 93 9.87 13.68 -10.13
C ASN A 93 9.15 12.34 -10.22
N GLY A 94 9.11 11.71 -11.41
CA GLY A 94 8.29 10.52 -11.62
C GLY A 94 6.83 10.74 -11.20
N MET A 95 6.34 9.94 -10.24
CA MET A 95 4.99 10.06 -9.69
C MET A 95 4.90 10.89 -8.41
N ARG A 96 6.02 11.49 -7.96
CA ARG A 96 6.01 12.38 -6.79
C ARG A 96 5.68 13.79 -7.23
N LEU A 97 4.57 14.32 -6.73
CA LEU A 97 4.03 15.63 -7.06
C LEU A 97 4.10 16.55 -5.84
N PHE A 98 4.49 17.79 -6.07
CA PHE A 98 4.55 18.83 -5.06
C PHE A 98 3.87 20.10 -5.55
N GLN A 99 2.87 20.56 -4.82
CA GLN A 99 2.51 21.97 -4.76
C GLN A 99 3.24 22.57 -3.57
N MET A 100 4.41 23.17 -3.83
CA MET A 100 5.30 23.70 -2.79
C MET A 100 4.70 24.96 -2.18
N ALA A 101 4.75 25.04 -0.86
CA ALA A 101 4.60 26.28 -0.13
C ALA A 101 5.93 27.06 -0.20
N GLY A 102 5.84 28.37 -0.12
CA GLY A 102 6.94 29.29 0.08
C GLY A 102 6.96 29.88 1.49
N THR A 103 7.23 31.18 1.57
CA THR A 103 7.23 31.99 2.79
C THR A 103 5.86 32.06 3.48
N GLU A 104 4.78 31.64 2.81
CA GLU A 104 3.43 31.54 3.36
C GLU A 104 3.19 30.29 4.24
N LEU A 105 4.21 29.48 4.50
CA LEU A 105 4.17 28.25 5.31
C LEU A 105 3.30 28.35 6.58
N ARG A 106 3.43 29.46 7.32
CA ARG A 106 2.65 29.74 8.54
C ARG A 106 1.15 29.74 8.27
N SER A 107 0.72 30.29 7.14
CA SER A 107 -0.69 30.36 6.77
C SER A 107 -1.28 28.97 6.62
N PHE A 108 -0.56 28.03 6.01
CA PHE A 108 -1.00 26.64 5.89
C PHE A 108 -1.08 25.93 7.24
N LEU A 109 -0.08 26.14 8.10
CA LEU A 109 -0.08 25.60 9.46
C LEU A 109 -1.35 26.01 10.23
N ILE A 110 -1.76 27.27 10.09
CA ILE A 110 -2.95 27.81 10.76
C ILE A 110 -4.24 27.37 10.07
N VAL A 111 -4.33 27.46 8.74
CA VAL A 111 -5.59 27.17 7.99
C VAL A 111 -6.00 25.71 8.11
N TYR A 112 -5.03 24.79 8.11
CA TYR A 112 -5.30 23.36 8.27
C TYR A 112 -5.34 22.90 9.72
N HIS A 113 -5.24 23.83 10.68
CA HIS A 113 -5.25 23.55 12.11
C HIS A 113 -4.20 22.50 12.53
N VAL A 114 -3.07 22.40 11.82
CA VAL A 114 -2.06 21.35 12.05
C VAL A 114 -1.59 21.29 13.51
N PRO A 115 -1.33 22.42 14.22
CA PRO A 115 -0.88 22.38 15.61
C PRO A 115 -1.88 21.74 16.59
N GLN A 116 -3.16 21.66 16.23
CA GLN A 116 -4.18 21.00 17.05
C GLN A 116 -4.01 19.48 17.04
N TYR A 117 -3.63 18.91 15.90
CA TYR A 117 -3.63 17.46 15.66
C TYR A 117 -2.21 16.89 15.63
N MET A 118 -1.27 17.66 15.09
CA MET A 118 0.13 17.29 14.93
C MET A 118 1.04 18.45 15.38
N PRO A 119 1.11 18.75 16.69
CA PRO A 119 1.98 19.80 17.22
C PRO A 119 3.43 19.59 16.75
N LEU A 120 4.05 20.69 16.31
CA LEU A 120 5.41 20.72 15.75
C LEU A 120 5.61 19.98 14.41
N ALA A 121 4.54 19.55 13.73
CA ALA A 121 4.61 19.18 12.32
C ALA A 121 4.33 20.40 11.43
N VAL A 122 5.09 20.58 10.35
CA VAL A 122 5.02 21.80 9.52
C VAL A 122 4.84 21.45 8.04
N PRO A 123 3.69 21.73 7.41
CA PRO A 123 3.43 21.37 6.03
C PRO A 123 4.19 22.31 5.07
N PHE A 124 5.02 21.76 4.19
CA PHE A 124 5.79 22.52 3.20
C PHE A 124 5.40 22.28 1.75
N ALA A 125 4.59 21.25 1.50
CA ALA A 125 4.04 21.00 0.18
C ALA A 125 2.75 20.18 0.28
N PHE A 126 1.98 20.18 -0.81
CA PHE A 126 0.76 19.40 -0.96
C PHE A 126 0.84 18.48 -2.17
N THR A 127 0.08 17.41 -2.15
CA THR A 127 -0.22 16.59 -3.32
C THR A 127 -1.52 17.05 -3.97
N ASP A 128 -1.80 16.59 -5.19
CA ASP A 128 -3.02 16.99 -5.92
C ASP A 128 -4.32 16.41 -5.31
N SER A 129 -4.24 15.34 -4.52
CA SER A 129 -5.43 14.73 -3.87
C SER A 129 -5.65 15.14 -2.41
N GLY A 130 -4.88 16.11 -1.89
CA GLY A 130 -5.05 16.62 -0.53
C GLY A 130 -4.16 15.98 0.54
N GLY A 131 -3.08 15.31 0.13
CA GLY A 131 -1.98 14.93 1.03
C GLY A 131 -1.05 16.12 1.31
N MET A 132 -0.38 16.09 2.46
CA MET A 132 0.60 17.08 2.89
C MET A 132 1.97 16.42 3.12
N TYR A 133 3.03 17.11 2.71
CA TYR A 133 4.39 16.81 3.13
C TYR A 133 4.74 17.71 4.30
N LEU A 134 5.15 17.13 5.43
CA LEU A 134 5.44 17.88 6.65
C LEU A 134 6.86 17.63 7.14
N PHE A 135 7.51 18.68 7.60
CA PHE A 135 8.66 18.55 8.49
C PHE A 135 8.18 18.04 9.84
N ASP A 136 8.77 16.95 10.32
CA ASP A 136 8.56 16.45 11.68
C ASP A 136 9.54 17.15 12.63
N MET A 137 9.13 18.28 13.21
CA MET A 137 9.95 19.10 14.09
C MET A 137 9.70 18.81 15.58
N ARG A 138 9.12 17.65 15.92
CA ARG A 138 8.94 17.25 17.33
C ARG A 138 10.28 17.21 18.05
N GLU A 139 11.27 16.58 17.41
CA GLU A 139 12.65 16.54 17.88
C GLU A 139 13.48 17.72 17.32
N PRO A 140 14.58 18.09 17.98
CA PRO A 140 15.55 19.03 17.43
C PRO A 140 16.09 18.58 16.07
N PRO A 141 16.55 19.51 15.21
CA PRO A 141 17.10 19.15 13.91
C PRO A 141 18.38 18.32 14.05
N ASP A 142 18.72 17.59 12.99
CA ASP A 142 19.97 16.84 12.92
C ASP A 142 21.21 17.77 12.88
N THR A 143 22.41 17.18 12.79
CA THR A 143 23.66 17.94 12.72
C THR A 143 23.79 18.87 11.52
N SER A 144 22.94 18.68 10.50
CA SER A 144 22.88 19.50 9.29
C SER A 144 21.78 20.58 9.36
N GLY A 145 20.98 20.61 10.43
CA GLY A 145 19.85 21.52 10.56
C GLY A 145 18.56 21.03 9.88
N GLU A 146 18.47 19.75 9.53
CA GLU A 146 17.35 19.16 8.78
C GLU A 146 16.41 18.35 9.69
N TYR A 147 15.18 18.11 9.21
CA TYR A 147 14.19 17.27 9.90
C TYR A 147 13.70 16.13 9.00
N PRO A 148 13.29 14.99 9.60
CA PRO A 148 12.55 13.97 8.91
C PRO A 148 11.30 14.51 8.22
N ILE A 149 10.93 13.89 7.10
CA ILE A 149 9.73 14.25 6.36
C ILE A 149 8.68 13.16 6.53
N ILE A 150 7.50 13.55 7.01
CA ILE A 150 6.31 12.70 7.10
C ILE A 150 5.26 13.17 6.09
N CYS A 151 4.33 12.29 5.76
CA CYS A 151 3.25 12.57 4.83
C CYS A 151 1.91 12.30 5.51
N ALA A 152 0.99 13.26 5.57
CA ALA A 152 -0.32 13.08 6.24
C ALA A 152 -1.47 13.63 5.40
N GLY A 153 -2.68 13.07 5.54
CA GLY A 153 -3.86 13.55 4.83
C GLY A 153 -4.39 14.84 5.45
N ALA A 154 -4.76 15.85 4.64
CA ALA A 154 -5.28 17.12 5.15
C ALA A 154 -6.56 16.97 6.02
N GLY A 155 -7.32 15.90 5.82
CA GLY A 155 -8.52 15.55 6.60
C GLY A 155 -8.32 14.50 7.68
N ALA A 156 -7.10 13.97 7.84
CA ALA A 156 -6.75 12.89 8.76
C ALA A 156 -5.33 13.12 9.30
N LEU A 157 -5.16 14.19 10.08
CA LEU A 157 -3.88 14.56 10.67
C LEU A 157 -3.69 13.81 11.99
N ASP A 158 -2.64 12.99 12.06
CA ASP A 158 -2.19 12.31 13.29
C ASP A 158 -0.71 11.91 13.15
N PHE A 159 -0.14 11.30 14.19
CA PHE A 159 1.21 10.74 14.15
C PHE A 159 1.22 9.21 14.03
N ASP A 160 0.12 8.59 13.62
CA ASP A 160 0.10 7.15 13.39
C ASP A 160 1.07 6.84 12.24
N PRO A 161 2.12 6.04 12.43
CA PRO A 161 3.07 5.73 11.38
C PRO A 161 2.46 5.02 10.16
N HIS A 162 1.27 4.44 10.28
CA HIS A 162 0.55 3.77 9.19
C HIS A 162 -0.23 4.75 8.30
N GLU A 163 -0.81 5.79 8.89
CA GLU A 163 -1.58 6.84 8.19
C GLU A 163 -0.67 8.02 7.79
N SER A 164 0.32 8.32 8.65
CA SER A 164 1.24 9.44 8.53
C SER A 164 2.72 9.01 8.47
N PRO A 165 3.13 8.21 7.46
CA PRO A 165 4.45 7.59 7.42
C PRO A 165 5.58 8.60 7.16
N ARG A 166 6.75 8.29 7.72
CA ARG A 166 8.01 8.94 7.34
C ARG A 166 8.43 8.50 5.95
N ILE A 167 8.69 9.46 5.06
CA ILE A 167 9.00 9.22 3.65
C ILE A 167 10.42 9.63 3.25
N ALA A 168 11.12 10.40 4.08
CA ALA A 168 12.49 10.84 3.87
C ALA A 168 13.13 11.29 5.18
N SER A 169 14.45 11.44 5.19
CA SER A 169 15.22 11.93 6.33
C SER A 169 15.45 13.44 6.31
N ASN A 170 15.30 14.08 5.16
CA ASN A 170 15.40 15.53 4.99
C ASN A 170 14.62 16.01 3.76
N PHE A 171 14.52 17.34 3.61
CA PHE A 171 13.77 17.97 2.51
C PHE A 171 14.30 17.59 1.13
N LEU A 172 15.61 17.61 0.94
CA LEU A 172 16.22 17.33 -0.37
C LEU A 172 15.95 15.88 -0.81
N GLU A 173 16.09 14.92 0.12
CA GLU A 173 15.75 13.52 -0.14
C GLU A 173 14.26 13.37 -0.50
N ALA A 174 13.36 14.09 0.19
CA ALA A 174 11.94 14.08 -0.18
C ALA A 174 11.71 14.56 -1.61
N CYS A 175 12.34 15.68 -2.01
CA CYS A 175 12.27 16.28 -3.35
C CYS A 175 12.82 15.36 -4.46
N CYS A 176 13.90 14.61 -4.17
CA CYS A 176 14.49 13.65 -5.12
C CYS A 176 13.67 12.35 -5.26
N GLY A 177 12.71 12.11 -4.36
CA GLY A 177 11.86 10.93 -4.40
C GLY A 177 11.00 10.87 -5.68
N ARG A 178 10.81 9.67 -6.24
CA ARG A 178 10.04 9.46 -7.49
C ARG A 178 8.71 8.75 -7.29
N PHE A 179 8.44 8.30 -6.06
CA PHE A 179 7.27 7.49 -5.69
C PHE A 179 6.08 8.36 -5.29
N ASN A 180 4.85 7.97 -5.70
CA ASN A 180 3.61 8.63 -5.28
C ASN A 180 3.30 8.33 -3.79
N VAL A 181 3.56 9.32 -2.93
CA VAL A 181 3.33 9.22 -1.48
C VAL A 181 1.89 9.02 -1.07
N GLU A 182 0.92 9.36 -1.91
CA GLU A 182 -0.50 9.14 -1.62
C GLU A 182 -0.82 7.65 -1.53
N ARG A 183 -0.01 6.79 -2.18
CA ARG A 183 -0.12 5.35 -1.97
C ARG A 183 0.14 5.01 -0.50
N LEU A 184 1.10 5.67 0.15
CA LEU A 184 1.44 5.40 1.56
C LEU A 184 0.35 5.88 2.52
N GLN A 185 -0.34 6.99 2.21
CA GLN A 185 -1.39 7.60 3.05
C GLN A 185 -2.69 6.78 3.15
N PHE A 186 -2.90 5.80 2.27
CA PHE A 186 -3.99 4.83 2.37
C PHE A 186 -3.48 3.45 2.87
N GLY A 187 -2.41 3.48 3.66
CA GLY A 187 -1.77 2.30 4.26
C GLY A 187 -1.09 1.37 3.26
N ARG A 188 -0.64 1.85 2.09
CA ARG A 188 0.14 1.03 1.15
C ARG A 188 1.62 1.06 1.46
N VAL A 189 2.03 0.25 2.43
CA VAL A 189 3.43 0.00 2.77
C VAL A 189 4.12 -0.71 1.60
N VAL A 190 5.15 -0.10 1.00
CA VAL A 190 6.01 -0.79 0.02
C VAL A 190 7.10 -1.53 0.78
N LEU A 191 6.98 -2.86 0.85
CA LEU A 191 7.98 -3.71 1.52
C LEU A 191 9.31 -3.72 0.75
N THR A 192 10.42 -3.87 1.47
CA THR A 192 11.71 -4.30 0.90
C THR A 192 11.76 -5.83 0.78
N ALA A 193 12.80 -6.36 0.11
CA ALA A 193 13.01 -7.80 -0.02
C ALA A 193 13.05 -8.53 1.34
N ASP A 194 13.74 -7.97 2.33
CA ASP A 194 13.88 -8.59 3.65
C ASP A 194 12.61 -8.42 4.49
N GLN A 195 11.95 -7.26 4.37
CA GLN A 195 10.66 -7.03 5.03
C GLN A 195 9.56 -7.96 4.48
N TRP A 196 9.61 -8.33 3.20
CA TRP A 196 8.68 -9.30 2.61
C TRP A 196 8.72 -10.66 3.32
N GLU A 197 9.92 -11.16 3.64
CA GLU A 197 10.11 -12.46 4.30
C GLU A 197 9.54 -12.49 5.72
N THR A 198 9.62 -11.37 6.44
CA THR A 198 9.18 -11.30 7.84
C THR A 198 7.80 -10.67 8.02
N CYS A 199 7.20 -10.10 6.98
CA CYS A 199 5.90 -9.42 7.08
C CYS A 199 4.79 -10.40 7.48
N THR A 200 3.97 -10.06 8.46
CA THR A 200 2.81 -10.86 8.87
C THR A 200 1.48 -10.18 8.56
N ASP A 201 1.52 -9.00 7.94
CA ASP A 201 0.33 -8.27 7.52
C ASP A 201 0.15 -8.39 6.00
N LEU A 202 -1.06 -8.80 5.61
CA LEU A 202 -1.43 -9.01 4.22
C LEU A 202 -1.55 -7.69 3.44
N LYS A 203 -1.92 -6.59 4.11
CA LYS A 203 -2.14 -5.30 3.45
C LYS A 203 -0.88 -4.75 2.76
N PRO A 204 0.25 -4.55 3.48
CA PRO A 204 1.54 -4.22 2.88
C PRO A 204 1.98 -5.13 1.73
N MET A 205 1.60 -6.41 1.78
CA MET A 205 2.07 -7.41 0.81
C MET A 205 1.25 -7.41 -0.48
N LEU A 206 -0.05 -7.10 -0.40
CA LEU A 206 -0.91 -6.91 -1.57
C LEU A 206 -0.71 -5.55 -2.23
N ASP A 207 -0.33 -4.56 -1.43
CA ASP A 207 -0.08 -3.21 -1.88
C ASP A 207 1.12 -3.15 -2.84
N GLY A 208 0.96 -2.49 -3.99
CA GLY A 208 1.99 -2.47 -5.05
C GLY A 208 2.02 -3.72 -5.94
N ARG A 209 0.95 -4.52 -5.94
CA ARG A 209 0.75 -5.68 -6.83
C ARG A 209 -0.27 -5.43 -7.94
N GLU A 210 -0.66 -4.16 -8.15
CA GLU A 210 -1.47 -3.79 -9.30
C GLU A 210 -0.76 -4.19 -10.61
N GLY A 211 -1.49 -4.78 -11.55
CA GLY A 211 -0.92 -5.30 -12.79
C GLY A 211 -0.48 -6.78 -12.72
N TYR A 212 -0.52 -7.42 -11.55
CA TYR A 212 -0.37 -8.87 -11.39
C TYR A 212 -1.72 -9.59 -11.29
N ASP A 213 -2.68 -9.21 -12.15
CA ASP A 213 -4.09 -9.60 -12.06
C ASP A 213 -4.30 -11.11 -11.93
N ARG A 214 -3.57 -11.91 -12.73
CA ARG A 214 -3.63 -13.37 -12.65
C ARG A 214 -3.25 -13.89 -11.26
N LYS A 215 -2.14 -13.41 -10.69
CA LYS A 215 -1.66 -13.85 -9.36
C LYS A 215 -2.60 -13.40 -8.25
N LEU A 216 -3.13 -12.17 -8.33
CA LEU A 216 -4.11 -11.66 -7.38
C LEU A 216 -5.40 -12.49 -7.36
N ARG A 217 -5.91 -12.88 -8.54
CA ARG A 217 -7.08 -13.76 -8.65
C ARG A 217 -6.82 -15.16 -8.10
N LEU A 218 -5.67 -15.75 -8.41
CA LEU A 218 -5.27 -17.06 -7.87
C LEU A 218 -5.09 -17.01 -6.35
N PHE A 219 -4.59 -15.90 -5.81
CA PHE A 219 -4.51 -15.67 -4.37
C PHE A 219 -5.90 -15.63 -3.71
N ALA A 220 -6.86 -14.92 -4.31
CA ALA A 220 -8.24 -14.93 -3.85
C ALA A 220 -8.83 -16.36 -3.83
N CYS A 221 -8.60 -17.12 -4.92
CA CYS A 221 -9.05 -18.51 -5.04
C CYS A 221 -8.41 -19.41 -3.98
N ALA A 222 -7.10 -19.28 -3.73
CA ALA A 222 -6.40 -20.03 -2.70
C ALA A 222 -6.95 -19.72 -1.30
N CYS A 223 -7.25 -18.46 -0.99
CA CYS A 223 -7.92 -18.08 0.25
C CYS A 223 -9.30 -18.73 0.37
N ALA A 224 -10.11 -18.71 -0.70
CA ALA A 224 -11.43 -19.32 -0.70
C ALA A 224 -11.37 -20.87 -0.59
N ARG A 225 -10.39 -21.53 -1.21
CA ARG A 225 -10.17 -22.99 -1.12
C ARG A 225 -9.96 -23.46 0.31
N ARG A 226 -9.34 -22.65 1.19
CA ARG A 226 -9.17 -23.00 2.60
C ARG A 226 -10.50 -23.16 3.35
N VAL A 227 -11.50 -22.37 2.98
CA VAL A 227 -12.85 -22.39 3.56
C VAL A 227 -13.85 -23.19 2.73
N TRP A 228 -13.37 -24.00 1.79
CA TRP A 228 -14.19 -24.82 0.89
C TRP A 228 -15.22 -25.69 1.63
N HIS A 229 -14.81 -26.27 2.76
CA HIS A 229 -15.62 -27.14 3.61
C HIS A 229 -16.75 -26.41 4.36
N LEU A 230 -16.72 -25.07 4.41
CA LEU A 230 -17.74 -24.22 5.04
C LEU A 230 -18.77 -23.67 4.04
N MET A 231 -18.58 -23.92 2.73
CA MET A 231 -19.45 -23.35 1.70
C MET A 231 -20.79 -24.08 1.62
N PRO A 232 -21.92 -23.35 1.54
CA PRO A 232 -23.25 -23.94 1.66
C PRO A 232 -23.79 -24.58 0.36
N GLY A 233 -22.97 -24.75 -0.69
CA GLY A 233 -23.39 -25.45 -1.90
C GLY A 233 -22.41 -25.43 -3.07
N GLU A 234 -22.61 -26.36 -4.01
CA GLU A 234 -21.72 -26.59 -5.16
C GLU A 234 -21.53 -25.39 -6.09
N HIS A 235 -22.46 -24.44 -6.08
CA HIS A 235 -22.36 -23.23 -6.90
C HIS A 235 -21.20 -22.32 -6.47
N PHE A 236 -20.85 -22.30 -5.17
CA PHE A 236 -19.70 -21.56 -4.67
C PHE A 236 -18.37 -22.28 -4.98
N TRP A 237 -18.38 -23.61 -5.02
CA TRP A 237 -17.25 -24.39 -5.52
C TRP A 237 -16.97 -24.09 -7.00
N ARG A 238 -18.01 -24.12 -7.83
CA ARG A 238 -17.91 -23.74 -9.25
C ARG A 238 -17.48 -22.30 -9.46
N ALA A 239 -17.83 -21.38 -8.56
CA ALA A 239 -17.38 -20.00 -8.62
C ALA A 239 -15.85 -19.90 -8.52
N ILE A 240 -15.24 -20.64 -7.59
CA ILE A 240 -13.78 -20.68 -7.43
C ILE A 240 -13.12 -21.32 -8.65
N GLU A 241 -13.63 -22.46 -9.12
CA GLU A 241 -13.10 -23.13 -10.32
C GLU A 241 -13.18 -22.24 -11.56
N THR A 242 -14.27 -21.48 -11.70
CA THR A 242 -14.45 -20.52 -12.80
C THR A 242 -13.49 -19.34 -12.65
N ALA A 243 -13.29 -18.84 -11.44
CA ALA A 243 -12.34 -17.76 -11.16
C ALA A 243 -10.88 -18.18 -11.43
N GLU A 244 -10.51 -19.43 -11.14
CA GLU A 244 -9.19 -19.98 -11.50
C GLU A 244 -9.01 -20.03 -13.02
N GLN A 245 -10.04 -20.44 -13.77
CA GLN A 245 -10.01 -20.44 -15.23
C GLN A 245 -9.99 -19.03 -15.81
N PHE A 246 -10.66 -18.09 -15.16
CA PHE A 246 -10.64 -16.68 -15.50
C PHE A 246 -9.26 -16.06 -15.32
N ALA A 247 -8.57 -16.38 -14.22
CA ALA A 247 -7.20 -15.96 -14.00
C ALA A 247 -6.24 -16.43 -15.13
N ASP A 248 -6.52 -17.58 -15.73
CA ASP A 248 -5.78 -18.13 -16.88
C ASP A 248 -6.30 -17.65 -18.25
N GLY A 249 -7.24 -16.71 -18.30
CA GLY A 249 -7.80 -16.16 -19.54
C GLY A 249 -8.69 -17.13 -20.32
N LYS A 250 -9.18 -18.21 -19.70
CA LYS A 250 -10.02 -19.24 -20.34
C LYS A 250 -11.52 -18.94 -20.28
N VAL A 251 -11.90 -17.99 -19.43
CA VAL A 251 -13.28 -17.54 -19.21
C VAL A 251 -13.33 -16.03 -19.43
N THR A 252 -14.45 -15.49 -19.92
CA THR A 252 -14.58 -14.04 -20.15
C THR A 252 -15.07 -13.31 -18.90
N ASP A 253 -14.84 -11.99 -18.87
CA ASP A 253 -15.33 -11.09 -17.82
C ASP A 253 -16.86 -11.19 -17.67
N GLU A 254 -17.61 -11.24 -18.77
CA GLU A 254 -19.07 -11.29 -18.75
C GLU A 254 -19.58 -12.58 -18.09
N ALA A 255 -18.92 -13.71 -18.36
CA ALA A 255 -19.25 -14.97 -17.73
C ALA A 255 -19.00 -14.93 -16.21
N CYS A 256 -17.90 -14.31 -15.78
CA CYS A 256 -17.59 -14.12 -14.36
C CYS A 256 -18.59 -13.20 -13.67
N GLN A 257 -18.90 -12.05 -14.28
CA GLN A 257 -19.91 -11.12 -13.75
C GLN A 257 -21.30 -11.75 -13.65
N GLY A 258 -21.70 -12.52 -14.66
CA GLY A 258 -22.98 -13.24 -14.65
C GLY A 258 -23.06 -14.25 -13.51
N LEU A 259 -22.00 -15.02 -13.29
CA LEU A 259 -21.93 -15.97 -12.18
C LEU A 259 -21.84 -15.28 -10.82
N LYS A 260 -21.06 -14.18 -10.70
CA LYS A 260 -20.94 -13.38 -9.46
C LYS A 260 -22.32 -12.92 -8.99
N LYS A 261 -23.10 -12.27 -9.87
CA LYS A 261 -24.47 -11.81 -9.56
C LYS A 261 -25.38 -12.94 -9.09
N LYS A 262 -25.27 -14.13 -9.71
CA LYS A 262 -26.06 -15.30 -9.32
C LYS A 262 -25.66 -15.77 -7.92
N CYS A 263 -24.37 -15.86 -7.63
CA CYS A 263 -23.83 -16.24 -6.32
C CYS A 263 -24.21 -15.23 -5.22
N GLU A 264 -24.13 -13.92 -5.48
CA GLU A 264 -24.55 -12.86 -4.55
C GLU A 264 -26.04 -12.98 -4.19
N SER A 265 -26.89 -13.18 -5.21
CA SER A 265 -28.33 -13.37 -5.02
C SER A 265 -28.65 -14.60 -4.18
N MET A 266 -27.98 -15.73 -4.46
CA MET A 266 -28.13 -16.97 -3.67
C MET A 266 -27.66 -16.80 -2.22
N ASN A 267 -26.51 -16.14 -2.00
CA ASN A 267 -25.97 -15.90 -0.65
C ASN A 267 -26.92 -15.02 0.18
N THR A 268 -27.56 -14.03 -0.46
CA THR A 268 -28.52 -13.15 0.21
C THR A 268 -29.81 -13.89 0.56
N GLN A 269 -30.34 -14.71 -0.36
CA GLN A 269 -31.61 -15.42 -0.18
C GLN A 269 -31.53 -16.57 0.84
N ASN A 270 -30.39 -17.26 0.92
CA ASN A 270 -30.24 -18.45 1.75
C ASN A 270 -29.70 -18.16 3.16
N GLY A 271 -29.59 -16.89 3.53
CA GLY A 271 -28.91 -16.45 4.75
C GLY A 271 -27.42 -16.23 4.49
N TRP A 272 -26.95 -15.02 4.83
CA TRP A 272 -25.59 -14.57 4.53
C TRP A 272 -24.54 -15.52 5.11
N SER A 273 -23.66 -16.02 4.24
CA SER A 273 -22.48 -16.80 4.61
C SER A 273 -21.21 -16.08 4.15
N THR A 274 -20.29 -15.87 5.08
CA THR A 274 -18.98 -15.29 4.80
C THR A 274 -18.15 -16.22 3.89
N ALA A 275 -18.31 -17.55 3.99
CA ALA A 275 -17.59 -18.50 3.13
C ALA A 275 -18.10 -18.45 1.69
N ALA A 276 -19.40 -18.27 1.51
CA ALA A 276 -20.02 -18.01 0.22
C ALA A 276 -19.58 -16.66 -0.38
N ALA A 277 -19.45 -15.62 0.46
CA ALA A 277 -18.94 -14.31 0.03
C ALA A 277 -17.49 -14.41 -0.46
N ALA A 278 -16.63 -15.18 0.23
CA ALA A 278 -15.25 -15.42 -0.20
C ALA A 278 -15.17 -16.03 -1.62
N ALA A 279 -15.96 -17.07 -1.88
CA ALA A 279 -16.06 -17.68 -3.20
C ALA A 279 -16.61 -16.72 -4.27
N THR A 280 -17.56 -15.87 -3.89
CA THR A 280 -18.20 -14.91 -4.80
C THR A 280 -17.25 -13.78 -5.20
N HIS A 281 -16.45 -13.25 -4.27
CA HIS A 281 -15.45 -12.22 -4.57
C HIS A 281 -14.33 -12.71 -5.49
N CYS A 282 -14.04 -14.02 -5.55
CA CYS A 282 -13.09 -14.57 -6.52
C CYS A 282 -13.47 -14.26 -7.98
N LEU A 283 -14.77 -14.09 -8.26
CA LEU A 283 -15.31 -13.75 -9.58
C LEU A 283 -15.29 -12.23 -9.88
N SER A 284 -14.75 -11.38 -8.99
CA SER A 284 -14.71 -9.94 -9.28
C SER A 284 -13.87 -9.66 -10.52
N THR A 285 -14.27 -8.71 -11.35
CA THR A 285 -13.47 -8.28 -12.51
C THR A 285 -12.30 -7.40 -12.11
N ASP A 286 -12.36 -6.76 -10.93
CA ASP A 286 -11.21 -6.11 -10.33
C ASP A 286 -10.39 -7.15 -9.54
N ALA A 287 -9.13 -7.35 -9.94
CA ALA A 287 -8.25 -8.34 -9.33
C ALA A 287 -7.81 -7.96 -7.89
N VAL A 288 -7.69 -6.66 -7.60
CA VAL A 288 -7.34 -6.16 -6.26
C VAL A 288 -8.53 -6.37 -5.33
N GLU A 289 -9.74 -6.06 -5.78
CA GLU A 289 -10.97 -6.34 -5.03
C GLU A 289 -11.13 -7.84 -4.76
N ALA A 290 -10.89 -8.69 -5.78
CA ALA A 290 -10.94 -10.14 -5.61
C ALA A 290 -9.97 -10.62 -4.53
N ALA A 291 -8.71 -10.16 -4.56
CA ALA A 291 -7.68 -10.51 -3.58
C ALA A 291 -8.06 -10.04 -2.17
N TRP A 292 -8.42 -8.76 -2.01
CA TRP A 292 -8.69 -8.16 -0.71
C TRP A 292 -9.96 -8.72 -0.07
N SER A 293 -11.09 -8.64 -0.78
CA SER A 293 -12.39 -9.06 -0.27
C SER A 293 -12.47 -10.59 -0.15
N GLY A 294 -11.86 -11.33 -1.08
CA GLY A 294 -11.78 -12.80 -1.02
C GLY A 294 -11.01 -13.27 0.22
N ALA A 295 -9.83 -12.69 0.48
CA ALA A 295 -9.04 -12.99 1.66
C ALA A 295 -9.76 -12.59 2.96
N GLN A 296 -10.34 -11.39 3.02
CA GLN A 296 -11.04 -10.92 4.23
C GLN A 296 -12.21 -11.83 4.61
N ASN A 297 -13.05 -12.22 3.64
CA ASN A 297 -14.19 -13.10 3.88
C ASN A 297 -13.74 -14.54 4.24
N ALA A 298 -12.67 -15.04 3.63
CA ALA A 298 -12.11 -16.34 4.01
C ALA A 298 -11.63 -16.33 5.48
N ALA A 299 -10.89 -15.31 5.90
CA ALA A 299 -10.43 -15.18 7.29
C ALA A 299 -11.62 -15.05 8.28
N GLY A 300 -12.66 -14.31 7.90
CA GLY A 300 -13.88 -14.18 8.71
C GLY A 300 -14.57 -15.52 8.95
N SER A 301 -14.62 -16.35 7.90
CA SER A 301 -15.25 -17.68 7.97
C SER A 301 -14.49 -18.64 8.89
N GLU A 302 -13.14 -18.63 8.84
CA GLU A 302 -12.32 -19.48 9.72
C GLU A 302 -12.35 -19.01 11.18
N SER A 303 -12.39 -17.70 11.41
CA SER A 303 -12.38 -17.13 12.76
C SER A 303 -13.69 -17.37 13.52
N SER A 304 -14.81 -17.57 12.80
CA SER A 304 -16.17 -17.65 13.37
C SER A 304 -16.53 -16.42 14.21
N THR A 305 -15.92 -15.26 13.92
CA THR A 305 -16.14 -13.98 14.61
C THR A 305 -16.36 -12.86 13.61
N ASP A 306 -17.39 -12.04 13.82
CA ASP A 306 -17.74 -10.91 12.92
C ASP A 306 -16.86 -9.66 13.10
N ARG A 307 -15.94 -9.65 14.08
CA ARG A 307 -15.21 -8.43 14.48
C ARG A 307 -13.85 -8.22 13.80
N GLY A 308 -13.36 -9.19 13.03
CA GLY A 308 -12.07 -9.05 12.32
C GLY A 308 -10.86 -8.89 13.26
N GLU A 309 -10.91 -9.44 14.47
CA GLU A 309 -9.88 -9.32 15.50
C GLU A 309 -9.74 -10.62 16.33
N GLY A 310 -8.57 -10.83 16.93
CA GLY A 310 -8.30 -11.92 17.88
C GLY A 310 -7.56 -13.14 17.31
N PRO A 311 -7.21 -14.13 18.17
CA PRO A 311 -6.19 -15.14 17.83
C PRO A 311 -6.53 -16.04 16.64
N LYS A 312 -7.81 -16.37 16.44
CA LYS A 312 -8.24 -17.17 15.29
C LYS A 312 -8.17 -16.39 13.98
N TRP A 313 -8.49 -15.09 14.03
CA TRP A 313 -8.37 -14.20 12.88
C TRP A 313 -6.90 -13.98 12.51
N GLU A 314 -6.04 -13.75 13.50
CA GLU A 314 -4.59 -13.63 13.31
C GLU A 314 -3.98 -14.92 12.72
N ALA A 315 -4.38 -16.09 13.22
CA ALA A 315 -3.96 -17.38 12.67
C ALA A 315 -4.44 -17.59 11.22
N ALA A 316 -5.68 -17.21 10.90
CA ALA A 316 -6.21 -17.26 9.55
C ALA A 316 -5.42 -16.36 8.59
N ARG A 317 -5.10 -15.13 9.02
CA ARG A 317 -4.31 -14.14 8.29
C ARG A 317 -2.86 -14.58 8.08
N ALA A 318 -2.21 -15.16 9.10
CA ALA A 318 -0.86 -15.69 8.97
C ALA A 318 -0.78 -16.76 7.86
N LYS A 319 -1.77 -17.64 7.79
CA LYS A 319 -1.88 -18.63 6.72
C LYS A 319 -2.15 -18.02 5.34
N GLN A 320 -2.85 -16.88 5.26
CA GLN A 320 -3.02 -16.16 3.99
C GLN A 320 -1.72 -15.49 3.53
N VAL A 321 -0.92 -15.00 4.47
CA VAL A 321 0.42 -14.48 4.18
C VAL A 321 1.31 -15.58 3.58
N ASP A 322 1.26 -16.81 4.10
CA ASP A 322 1.97 -17.96 3.53
C ASP A 322 1.49 -18.26 2.10
N LEU A 323 0.17 -18.26 1.85
CA LEU A 323 -0.39 -18.42 0.50
C LEU A 323 0.07 -17.34 -0.47
N LEU A 324 0.17 -16.09 0.01
CA LEU A 324 0.61 -14.99 -0.83
C LEU A 324 2.08 -15.17 -1.23
N ARG A 325 2.95 -15.61 -0.31
CA ARG A 325 4.34 -15.98 -0.62
C ARG A 325 4.42 -17.16 -1.57
N GLU A 326 3.56 -18.17 -1.40
CA GLU A 326 3.51 -19.32 -2.31
C GLU A 326 3.22 -18.89 -3.75
N ILE A 327 2.37 -17.89 -3.97
CA ILE A 327 1.97 -17.45 -5.33
C ILE A 327 2.91 -16.39 -5.90
N PHE A 328 3.36 -15.44 -5.08
CA PHE A 328 4.21 -14.34 -5.54
C PHE A 328 5.70 -14.66 -5.49
N GLY A 329 6.14 -15.59 -4.65
CA GLY A 329 7.53 -15.71 -4.24
C GLY A 329 7.95 -14.46 -3.46
N ASN A 330 9.24 -14.13 -3.49
CA ASN A 330 9.70 -12.79 -3.13
C ASN A 330 9.72 -11.89 -4.38
N PRO A 331 8.76 -10.97 -4.55
CA PRO A 331 8.65 -10.15 -5.75
C PRO A 331 9.81 -9.16 -5.92
N PHE A 332 10.63 -8.97 -4.88
CA PHE A 332 11.82 -8.11 -4.89
C PHE A 332 13.11 -8.88 -5.17
N ARG A 333 13.04 -10.22 -5.29
CA ARG A 333 14.15 -11.08 -5.68
C ARG A 333 13.73 -11.91 -6.90
N PRO A 334 13.70 -11.31 -8.11
CA PRO A 334 13.33 -12.03 -9.31
C PRO A 334 14.31 -13.17 -9.58
N ILE A 335 13.79 -14.38 -9.74
CA ILE A 335 14.59 -15.56 -10.07
C ILE A 335 14.76 -15.63 -11.58
N HIS A 336 16.00 -15.83 -12.02
CA HIS A 336 16.34 -15.97 -13.43
C HIS A 336 16.20 -17.43 -13.85
N VAL A 337 15.35 -17.69 -14.85
CA VAL A 337 15.21 -19.02 -15.46
C VAL A 337 16.17 -19.12 -16.65
N ASP A 338 17.11 -20.07 -16.59
CA ASP A 338 17.98 -20.34 -17.74
C ASP A 338 17.19 -21.04 -18.86
N PRO A 339 17.16 -20.51 -20.09
CA PRO A 339 16.50 -21.15 -21.23
C PRO A 339 16.99 -22.58 -21.53
N LEU A 340 18.20 -22.95 -21.10
CA LEU A 340 18.73 -24.31 -21.25
C LEU A 340 17.95 -25.32 -20.40
N TRP A 341 17.47 -24.93 -19.22
CA TRP A 341 16.67 -25.81 -18.36
C TRP A 341 15.36 -26.19 -19.05
N LEU A 342 14.76 -25.25 -19.76
CA LEU A 342 13.46 -25.44 -20.43
C LEU A 342 13.58 -26.25 -21.72
N LYS A 343 14.74 -26.27 -22.36
CA LYS A 343 15.01 -27.07 -23.57
C LYS A 343 15.53 -28.46 -23.25
N TRP A 344 15.98 -28.68 -22.01
CA TRP A 344 16.54 -29.94 -21.57
C TRP A 344 15.55 -31.10 -21.79
N ASN A 345 16.10 -32.21 -22.27
CA ASN A 345 15.37 -33.44 -22.58
C ASN A 345 14.05 -33.19 -23.34
N ASN A 346 14.12 -32.46 -24.44
CA ASN A 346 12.98 -32.12 -25.30
C ASN A 346 11.82 -31.42 -24.56
N GLY A 347 12.15 -30.52 -23.64
CA GLY A 347 11.16 -29.75 -22.88
C GLY A 347 10.50 -30.51 -21.74
N THR A 348 11.21 -31.46 -21.13
CA THR A 348 10.65 -32.26 -20.02
C THR A 348 10.25 -31.40 -18.82
N VAL A 349 11.08 -30.42 -18.43
CA VAL A 349 10.81 -29.52 -17.29
C VAL A 349 9.47 -28.77 -17.44
N PRO A 350 9.23 -27.99 -18.52
CA PRO A 350 7.95 -27.31 -18.68
C PRO A 350 6.76 -28.27 -18.85
N GLN A 351 6.92 -29.45 -19.46
CA GLN A 351 5.85 -30.45 -19.58
C GLN A 351 5.41 -31.01 -18.23
N ILE A 352 6.36 -31.34 -17.33
CA ILE A 352 6.05 -31.77 -15.98
C ILE A 352 5.37 -30.63 -15.22
N ALA A 353 5.90 -29.41 -15.32
CA ALA A 353 5.34 -28.24 -14.67
C ALA A 353 3.89 -27.96 -15.12
N ASP A 354 3.61 -28.02 -16.42
CA ASP A 354 2.26 -27.88 -16.97
C ASP A 354 1.32 -28.99 -16.50
N ARG A 355 1.78 -30.24 -16.44
CA ARG A 355 0.97 -31.37 -15.94
C ARG A 355 0.59 -31.16 -14.48
N ILE A 356 1.55 -30.78 -13.64
CA ILE A 356 1.30 -30.46 -12.22
C ILE A 356 0.24 -29.38 -12.10
N TYR A 357 0.41 -28.28 -12.84
CA TYR A 357 -0.52 -27.16 -12.81
C TYR A 357 -1.93 -27.53 -13.28
N GLN A 358 -2.06 -28.30 -14.36
CA GLN A 358 -3.35 -28.69 -14.91
C GLN A 358 -4.11 -29.67 -14.01
N THR A 359 -3.39 -30.53 -13.28
CA THR A 359 -3.98 -31.57 -12.43
C THR A 359 -4.07 -31.16 -10.96
N ASN A 360 -3.43 -30.06 -10.56
CA ASN A 360 -3.19 -29.69 -9.16
C ASN A 360 -2.51 -30.82 -8.33
N ASN A 361 -1.79 -31.74 -8.98
CA ASN A 361 -1.06 -32.80 -8.29
C ASN A 361 0.34 -32.33 -7.88
N PHE A 362 0.41 -31.58 -6.79
CA PHE A 362 1.68 -31.06 -6.25
C PHE A 362 2.62 -32.14 -5.70
N GLY A 363 2.17 -33.40 -5.57
CA GLY A 363 3.03 -34.52 -5.18
C GLY A 363 4.16 -34.81 -6.18
N ASP A 364 3.98 -34.40 -7.45
CA ASP A 364 4.98 -34.58 -8.51
C ASP A 364 6.07 -33.48 -8.47
N LEU A 365 6.04 -32.52 -7.54
CA LEU A 365 7.04 -31.44 -7.46
C LEU A 365 8.46 -31.95 -7.18
N LEU A 366 8.61 -33.07 -6.47
CA LEU A 366 9.91 -33.72 -6.27
C LEU A 366 10.49 -34.20 -7.61
N VAL A 367 9.65 -34.75 -8.48
CA VAL A 367 10.06 -35.17 -9.83
C VAL A 367 10.45 -33.97 -10.69
N LEU A 368 9.73 -32.84 -10.54
CA LEU A 368 10.09 -31.59 -11.20
C LEU A 368 11.43 -31.04 -10.70
N ALA A 369 11.69 -31.08 -9.39
CA ALA A 369 12.94 -30.62 -8.80
C ALA A 369 14.14 -31.43 -9.31
N ASP A 370 14.01 -32.76 -9.35
CA ASP A 370 15.08 -33.64 -9.83
C ASP A 370 15.35 -33.43 -11.33
N ALA A 371 14.29 -33.32 -12.15
CA ALA A 371 14.44 -33.00 -13.57
C ALA A 371 15.08 -31.62 -13.79
N LEU A 372 14.77 -30.63 -12.96
CA LEU A 372 15.36 -29.29 -13.03
C LEU A 372 16.84 -29.28 -12.61
N GLU A 373 17.21 -30.05 -11.59
CA GLU A 373 18.60 -30.23 -11.16
C GLU A 373 19.42 -30.97 -12.23
N GLU A 374 18.88 -32.04 -12.83
CA GLU A 374 19.51 -32.74 -13.97
C GLU A 374 19.65 -31.85 -15.21
N ALA A 375 18.75 -30.87 -15.37
CA ALA A 375 18.84 -29.85 -16.41
C ALA A 375 19.95 -28.81 -16.16
N GLY A 376 20.62 -28.86 -15.00
CA GLY A 376 21.74 -27.99 -14.65
C GLY A 376 21.34 -26.78 -13.79
N CYS A 377 20.16 -26.77 -13.17
CA CYS A 377 19.78 -25.72 -12.23
C CYS A 377 20.66 -25.79 -10.97
N THR A 378 21.22 -24.63 -10.59
CA THR A 378 22.01 -24.45 -9.37
C THR A 378 21.39 -23.46 -8.39
N ASP A 379 20.18 -22.96 -8.70
CA ASP A 379 19.45 -22.04 -7.85
C ASP A 379 18.88 -22.79 -6.63
N ALA A 380 19.54 -22.61 -5.49
CA ALA A 380 19.22 -23.34 -4.27
C ALA A 380 17.83 -23.00 -3.73
N GLU A 381 17.33 -21.78 -3.95
CA GLU A 381 16.02 -21.32 -3.47
C GLU A 381 14.89 -22.05 -4.22
N THR A 382 14.97 -22.10 -5.55
CA THR A 382 13.99 -22.80 -6.40
C THR A 382 13.96 -24.30 -6.09
N LEU A 383 15.14 -24.94 -6.00
CA LEU A 383 15.21 -26.37 -5.68
C LEU A 383 14.71 -26.67 -4.27
N ALA A 384 15.04 -25.82 -3.29
CA ALA A 384 14.55 -25.96 -1.92
C ALA A 384 13.04 -25.79 -1.83
N HIS A 385 12.46 -24.84 -2.58
CA HIS A 385 11.01 -24.62 -2.64
C HIS A 385 10.27 -25.84 -3.20
N LEU A 386 10.72 -26.37 -4.34
CA LEU A 386 10.10 -27.54 -4.98
C LEU A 386 10.24 -28.83 -4.14
N ARG A 387 11.29 -28.93 -3.33
CA ARG A 387 11.53 -30.04 -2.40
C ARG A 387 10.89 -29.81 -1.02
N GLY A 388 10.37 -28.62 -0.77
CA GLY A 388 9.78 -28.21 0.49
C GLY A 388 8.49 -28.98 0.80
N GLN A 389 8.11 -28.97 2.09
CA GLN A 389 6.81 -29.48 2.55
C GLN A 389 5.77 -28.36 2.72
N SER A 390 6.00 -27.20 2.11
CA SER A 390 5.04 -26.09 2.11
C SER A 390 3.74 -26.49 1.40
N GLU A 391 2.64 -25.87 1.80
CA GLU A 391 1.35 -26.04 1.13
C GLU A 391 1.40 -25.35 -0.23
N HIS A 392 1.54 -26.13 -1.30
CA HIS A 392 1.53 -25.62 -2.67
C HIS A 392 0.10 -25.41 -3.17
N VAL A 393 -0.10 -24.30 -3.87
CA VAL A 393 -1.39 -23.95 -4.48
C VAL A 393 -1.23 -23.58 -5.95
N ARG A 394 -2.35 -23.54 -6.66
CA ARG A 394 -2.38 -23.08 -8.04
C ARG A 394 -1.88 -21.64 -8.11
N GLY A 395 -0.88 -21.40 -8.96
CA GLY A 395 -0.16 -20.13 -9.01
C GLY A 395 1.16 -20.13 -8.23
N CYS A 396 1.58 -21.27 -7.68
CA CYS A 396 2.92 -21.49 -7.13
C CYS A 396 3.98 -20.78 -7.97
N TRP A 397 4.75 -19.88 -7.34
CA TRP A 397 5.67 -19.00 -8.06
C TRP A 397 6.72 -19.80 -8.83
N ALA A 398 7.29 -20.85 -8.24
CA ALA A 398 8.34 -21.67 -8.84
C ALA A 398 7.79 -22.48 -10.03
N LEU A 399 6.59 -23.03 -9.87
CA LEU A 399 5.91 -23.76 -10.93
C LEU A 399 5.57 -22.84 -12.11
N ASP A 400 5.02 -21.66 -11.84
CA ASP A 400 4.65 -20.71 -12.89
C ASP A 400 5.87 -20.20 -13.66
N LEU A 401 7.02 -19.95 -12.99
CA LEU A 401 8.26 -19.56 -13.66
C LEU A 401 8.72 -20.58 -14.72
N LEU A 402 8.63 -21.87 -14.39
CA LEU A 402 9.06 -22.95 -15.27
C LEU A 402 8.08 -23.20 -16.44
N ARG A 403 6.83 -22.73 -16.30
CA ARG A 403 5.80 -22.83 -17.35
C ARG A 403 5.82 -21.66 -18.32
N THR A 404 5.91 -20.43 -17.81
CA THR A 404 5.74 -19.22 -18.63
C THR A 404 7.00 -18.84 -19.43
N ALA A 405 8.17 -19.35 -19.06
CA ALA A 405 9.42 -19.08 -19.77
C ALA A 405 9.59 -19.88 -21.08
N SER A 406 8.59 -20.69 -21.46
CA SER A 406 8.55 -21.46 -22.73
C SER A 406 7.81 -20.75 -23.88
N ALA A 407 7.49 -19.45 -23.73
CA ALA A 407 6.81 -18.65 -24.75
C ALA A 407 7.77 -17.76 -25.56
#